data_AF-A0AAE4CZB6-F1
#
_entry.id   AF-A0AAE4CZB6-F1
#
_cell.length_a   1.000
_cell.length_b   1.000
_cell.length_c   1.000
_cell.angle_alpha   90.00
_cell.angle_beta   90.00
_cell.angle_gamma   90.00
#
_symmetry.space_group_name_H-M   'P 1'
#
loop_
_entity.id
_entity.type
_entity.pdbx_description
1 polymer ?
#
loop_
_entity_poly.entity_id
_entity_poly.type
_entity_poly.pdbx_seq_one_letter_code
_entity_poly.pdbx_strand_id
1 'polypeptide(L)'
;MTAILTPPLALRHLRQLTTDVRAAVVLAAGDLAVLAREPAGRADAPTGTVLAISGERHVLAVLAGPHALLPLLRHDLETLLADMGDEGASSSVQVFERADSAVSAAIFAGLGFPAAGKA
;
A
#
# COMPACT_ATOMS: atom_id res chain seq x y z
N MET A 1 -20.01 -10.77 0.54
CA MET A 1 -20.69 -9.49 0.25
C MET A 1 -20.13 -8.90 -1.05
N THR A 2 -20.84 -7.97 -1.68
CA THR A 2 -20.45 -7.34 -2.95
C THR A 2 -19.30 -6.36 -2.71
N ALA A 3 -18.19 -6.46 -3.45
CA ALA A 3 -17.14 -5.45 -3.40
C ALA A 3 -17.74 -4.08 -3.77
N ILE A 4 -17.54 -3.09 -2.91
CA ILE A 4 -18.07 -1.73 -3.09
C ILE A 4 -17.04 -0.88 -3.86
N LEU A 5 -15.74 -1.19 -3.70
CA LEU A 5 -14.65 -0.46 -4.34
C LEU A 5 -13.87 -1.35 -5.31
N THR A 6 -13.55 -0.79 -6.48
CA THR A 6 -12.54 -1.36 -7.39
C THR A 6 -11.14 -0.90 -6.96
N PRO A 7 -10.06 -1.63 -7.31
CA PRO A 7 -8.70 -1.23 -6.92
C PRO A 7 -8.32 0.22 -7.28
N PRO A 8 -8.66 0.77 -8.46
CA PRO A 8 -8.41 2.19 -8.75
C PRO A 8 -9.23 3.15 -7.88
N LEU A 9 -10.49 2.80 -7.55
CA LEU A 9 -11.34 3.63 -6.69
C LEU A 9 -10.84 3.64 -5.25
N ALA A 10 -10.34 2.51 -4.74
CA ALA A 10 -9.75 2.41 -3.41
C ALA A 10 -8.55 3.37 -3.25
N LEU A 11 -7.63 3.40 -4.23
CA LEU A 11 -6.49 4.31 -4.18
C LEU A 11 -6.89 5.79 -4.25
N ARG A 12 -7.90 6.11 -5.05
CA ARG A 12 -8.45 7.48 -5.11
C ARG A 12 -9.08 7.89 -3.78
N HIS A 13 -9.78 6.96 -3.12
CA HIS A 13 -10.39 7.21 -1.81
C HIS A 13 -9.32 7.45 -0.73
N LEU A 14 -8.26 6.63 -0.72
CA LEU A 14 -7.12 6.80 0.19
C LEU A 14 -6.49 8.20 0.11
N ARG A 15 -6.33 8.75 -1.11
CA ARG A 15 -5.82 10.11 -1.32
C ARG A 15 -6.73 11.21 -0.75
N GLN A 16 -8.03 10.95 -0.64
CA GLN A 16 -8.98 11.91 -0.08
C GLN A 16 -8.99 11.88 1.46
N LEU A 17 -8.69 10.72 2.05
CA LEU A 17 -8.74 10.51 3.51
C LEU A 17 -7.43 10.90 4.20
N THR A 18 -6.28 10.63 3.58
CA THR A 18 -4.99 10.77 4.27
C THR A 18 -4.15 11.91 3.72
N THR A 19 -3.74 12.80 4.62
CA THR A 19 -2.69 13.79 4.35
C THR A 19 -1.32 13.13 4.43
N ASP A 20 -0.51 13.24 3.37
CA ASP A 20 0.89 12.76 3.26
C ASP A 20 1.11 11.31 2.74
N VAL A 21 0.19 10.78 1.93
CA VAL A 21 0.47 9.61 1.08
C VAL A 21 1.22 10.04 -0.17
N ARG A 22 2.45 9.53 -0.32
CA ARG A 22 3.34 9.85 -1.43
C ARG A 22 3.09 8.96 -2.64
N ALA A 23 2.93 7.66 -2.44
CA ALA A 23 2.63 6.67 -3.48
C ALA A 23 1.76 5.55 -2.90
N ALA A 24 0.96 4.89 -3.75
CA ALA A 24 0.14 3.76 -3.34
C ALA A 24 -0.03 2.76 -4.50
N VAL A 25 -0.12 1.48 -4.17
CA VAL A 25 -0.30 0.39 -5.12
C VAL A 25 -1.21 -0.68 -4.55
N VAL A 26 -2.05 -1.27 -5.41
CA VAL A 26 -2.80 -2.49 -5.13
C VAL A 26 -2.24 -3.60 -6.01
N LEU A 27 -1.88 -4.72 -5.40
CA LEU A 27 -1.38 -5.92 -6.05
C LEU A 27 -2.37 -7.06 -5.85
N ALA A 28 -2.36 -8.06 -6.73
CA ALA A 28 -3.02 -9.33 -6.48
C ALA A 28 -2.18 -10.15 -5.48
N ALA A 29 -2.80 -10.76 -4.46
CA ALA A 29 -2.10 -11.46 -3.39
C ALA A 29 -1.35 -12.73 -3.86
N GLY A 30 -1.81 -13.38 -4.94
CA GLY A 30 -1.22 -14.63 -5.42
C GLY A 30 0.07 -14.49 -6.22
N ASP A 31 0.13 -13.51 -7.13
CA ASP A 31 1.24 -13.32 -8.07
C ASP A 31 1.89 -11.94 -7.96
N LEU A 32 1.42 -11.10 -7.02
CA LEU A 32 1.84 -9.71 -6.84
C LEU A 32 1.73 -8.85 -8.12
N ALA A 33 0.84 -9.23 -9.04
CA ALA A 33 0.56 -8.45 -10.24
C ALA A 33 -0.08 -7.10 -9.86
N VAL A 34 0.36 -6.01 -10.50
CA VAL A 34 -0.16 -4.67 -10.24
C VAL A 34 -1.59 -4.55 -10.78
N LEU A 35 -2.56 -4.38 -9.87
CA LEU A 35 -3.97 -4.17 -10.20
C LEU A 35 -4.29 -2.67 -10.34
N ALA A 36 -3.68 -1.83 -9.51
CA ALA A 36 -3.80 -0.38 -9.58
C ALA A 36 -2.57 0.29 -8.98
N ARG A 37 -2.22 1.49 -9.47
CA ARG A 37 -1.15 2.31 -8.90
C ARG A 37 -1.51 3.78 -8.95
N GLU A 38 -1.15 4.51 -7.90
CA GLU A 38 -1.13 5.96 -7.87
C GLU A 38 0.33 6.42 -7.96
N PRO A 39 0.68 7.27 -8.95
CA PRO A 39 2.05 7.71 -9.13
C PRO A 39 2.51 8.56 -7.94
N ALA A 40 3.78 8.35 -7.57
CA ALA A 40 4.48 9.22 -6.64
C ALA A 40 4.43 10.67 -7.16
N GLY A 41 3.95 11.60 -6.32
CA GLY A 41 4.07 13.03 -6.62
C GLY A 41 5.53 13.39 -6.94
N ARG A 42 5.73 14.33 -7.87
CA ARG A 42 7.02 14.67 -8.48
C ARG A 42 8.16 14.90 -7.46
N ALA A 43 9.29 14.24 -7.72
CA ALA A 43 10.67 14.59 -7.36
C ALA A 43 11.04 14.61 -5.86
N ASP A 44 11.32 13.42 -5.32
CA ASP A 44 12.62 12.99 -4.78
C ASP A 44 12.41 11.54 -4.36
N ALA A 45 13.44 10.70 -4.44
CA ALA A 45 13.30 9.28 -4.14
C ALA A 45 12.73 9.14 -2.71
N PRO A 46 11.45 8.76 -2.57
CA PRO A 46 10.68 9.18 -1.42
C PRO A 46 11.14 8.38 -0.20
N THR A 47 11.92 9.03 0.65
CA THR A 47 12.25 8.50 1.97
C THR A 47 10.97 8.59 2.79
N GLY A 48 10.55 7.48 3.38
CA GLY A 48 9.30 7.42 4.08
C GLY A 48 9.01 6.03 4.61
N THR A 49 7.87 5.92 5.25
CA THR A 49 7.41 4.67 5.85
C THR A 49 6.58 3.92 4.83
N VAL A 50 6.98 2.70 4.47
CA VAL A 50 6.09 1.82 3.69
C VAL A 50 5.21 1.06 4.67
N LEU A 51 3.89 1.14 4.46
CA LEU A 51 2.92 0.27 5.12
C LEU A 51 2.37 -0.66 4.06
N ALA A 52 2.36 -1.96 4.35
CA ALA A 52 1.71 -2.95 3.50
C ALA A 52 0.71 -3.76 4.31
N ILE A 53 -0.43 -4.07 3.71
CA ILE A 53 -1.44 -4.97 4.26
C ILE A 53 -1.88 -5.95 3.17
N SER A 54 -2.03 -7.22 3.54
CA SER A 54 -2.47 -8.29 2.65
C SER A 54 -3.81 -8.84 3.12
N GLY A 55 -4.73 -8.96 2.17
CA GLY A 55 -5.93 -9.80 2.25
C GLY A 55 -5.72 -11.13 1.51
N GLU A 56 -6.82 -11.82 1.24
CA GLU A 56 -6.84 -13.09 0.48
C GLU A 56 -6.60 -12.86 -1.01
N ARG A 57 -7.06 -11.73 -1.55
CA ARG A 57 -7.06 -11.41 -2.99
C ARG A 57 -6.19 -10.21 -3.30
N HIS A 58 -6.10 -9.24 -2.40
CA HIS A 58 -5.38 -8.00 -2.64
C HIS A 58 -4.26 -7.75 -1.61
N VAL A 59 -3.20 -7.09 -2.05
CA VAL A 59 -2.18 -6.47 -1.19
C VAL A 59 -2.20 -4.98 -1.47
N LEU A 60 -2.39 -4.15 -0.45
CA LEU A 60 -2.14 -2.72 -0.56
C LEU A 60 -0.79 -2.40 0.02
N ALA A 61 -0.02 -1.60 -0.70
CA ALA A 61 1.19 -0.97 -0.16
C ALA A 61 1.13 0.53 -0.39
N VAL A 62 1.51 1.29 0.64
CA VAL A 62 1.50 2.75 0.66
C VAL A 62 2.82 3.25 1.16
N LEU A 63 3.33 4.27 0.48
CA LEU A 63 4.45 5.04 0.98
C LEU A 63 3.95 6.32 1.62
N ALA A 64 4.11 6.37 2.94
CA ALA A 64 3.76 7.49 3.78
C ALA A 64 4.97 8.43 3.96
N GLY A 65 4.72 9.73 3.89
CA GLY A 65 5.70 10.74 4.30
C GLY A 65 5.80 10.88 5.83
N PRO A 66 6.69 11.75 6.32
CA PRO A 66 6.98 11.91 7.75
C PRO A 66 5.82 12.48 8.58
N HIS A 67 4.79 13.03 7.95
CA HIS A 67 3.63 13.62 8.61
C HIS A 67 2.39 12.73 8.55
N ALA A 68 2.50 11.53 7.99
CA ALA A 68 1.40 10.59 7.96
C ALA A 68 1.05 10.08 9.36
N LEU A 69 -0.24 10.06 9.69
CA LEU A 69 -0.74 9.46 10.92
C LEU A 69 -0.82 7.94 10.74
N LEU A 70 0.29 7.24 10.97
CA LEU A 70 0.42 5.80 10.69
C LEU A 70 -0.71 4.93 11.28
N PRO A 71 -1.21 5.15 12.51
CA PRO A 71 -2.34 4.37 13.03
C PRO A 71 -3.64 4.59 12.26
N LEU A 72 -3.90 5.83 11.82
CA LEU A 72 -5.07 6.16 11.02
C LEU A 72 -4.95 5.58 9.61
N LEU A 73 -3.78 5.75 8.98
CA LEU A 73 -3.51 5.19 7.65
C LEU A 73 -3.64 3.66 7.65
N ARG A 74 -3.22 2.98 8.73
CA ARG A 74 -3.45 1.55 8.89
C ARG A 74 -4.95 1.22 8.91
N HIS A 75 -5.73 1.95 9.70
CA HIS A 75 -7.17 1.74 9.79
C HIS A 75 -7.88 1.98 8.44
N ASP A 76 -7.47 3.03 7.72
CA ASP A 76 -7.96 3.34 6.37
C ASP A 76 -7.64 2.18 5.40
N LEU A 77 -6.45 1.60 5.49
CA LEU A 77 -6.03 0.47 4.66
C LEU A 77 -6.80 -0.83 4.97
N GLU A 78 -7.07 -1.11 6.25
CA GLU A 78 -7.91 -2.23 6.67
C GLU A 78 -9.34 -2.06 6.13
N THR A 79 -9.88 -0.84 6.22
CA THR A 79 -11.22 -0.50 5.70
C THR A 79 -11.29 -0.68 4.17
N LEU A 80 -10.28 -0.20 3.44
CA LEU A 80 -10.23 -0.33 1.97
C LEU A 80 -10.15 -1.79 1.51
N LEU A 81 -9.41 -2.65 2.23
CA LEU A 81 -9.38 -4.09 1.94
C LEU A 81 -10.76 -4.73 2.11
N ALA A 82 -11.43 -4.42 3.22
CA ALA A 82 -12.77 -4.91 3.47
C ALA A 82 -13.76 -4.42 2.39
N ASP A 83 -13.69 -3.15 1.99
CA ASP A 83 -14.53 -2.56 0.94
C ASP A 83 -14.27 -3.14 -0.46
N MET A 84 -13.06 -3.65 -0.72
CA MET A 84 -12.71 -4.42 -1.92
C MET A 84 -13.16 -5.89 -1.85
N GLY A 85 -13.71 -6.33 -0.71
CA GLY A 85 -14.25 -7.67 -0.50
C GLY A 85 -13.24 -8.70 0.02
N ASP A 86 -12.14 -8.27 0.64
CA ASP A 86 -11.21 -9.13 1.39
C ASP A 86 -11.57 -9.18 2.87
N GLU A 87 -12.50 -10.07 3.22
CA GLU A 87 -12.84 -10.35 4.62
C GLU A 87 -11.82 -11.32 5.24
N GLY A 88 -11.32 -11.02 6.44
CA GLY A 88 -10.40 -11.92 7.15
C GLY A 88 -8.91 -11.69 6.87
N ALA A 89 -8.54 -10.52 6.34
CA ALA A 89 -7.15 -10.11 6.18
C ALA A 89 -6.35 -10.38 7.45
N SER A 90 -5.38 -11.31 7.37
CA SER A 90 -4.35 -11.41 8.39
C SER A 90 -3.46 -10.18 8.21
N SER A 91 -3.77 -9.13 8.97
CA SER A 91 -3.12 -7.82 8.90
C SER A 91 -1.69 -7.91 9.41
N SER A 92 -0.81 -8.52 8.61
CA SER A 92 0.63 -8.42 8.76
C SER A 92 1.04 -7.04 8.24
N VAL A 93 0.87 -6.03 9.09
CA VAL A 93 1.35 -4.68 8.80
C VAL A 93 2.86 -4.71 8.86
N GLN A 94 3.51 -4.67 7.70
CA GLN A 94 4.94 -4.49 7.62
C GLN A 94 5.23 -3.01 7.51
N VAL A 95 5.87 -2.47 8.55
CA VAL A 95 6.35 -1.09 8.61
C VAL A 95 7.82 -1.10 8.24
N PHE A 96 8.15 -0.54 7.08
CA PHE A 96 9.53 -0.31 6.70
C PHE A 96 9.86 1.17 6.96
N GLU A 97 10.47 1.47 8.11
CA GLU A 97 10.76 2.85 8.56
C GLU A 97 11.80 3.58 7.69
N ARG A 98 12.55 2.82 6.88
CA ARG A 98 13.42 3.32 5.82
C ARG A 98 13.40 2.29 4.71
N ALA A 99 12.36 2.32 3.88
CA ALA A 99 12.51 1.68 2.59
C ALA A 99 13.62 2.44 1.86
N ASP A 100 14.73 1.74 1.58
CA ASP A 100 15.73 2.27 0.66
C ASP A 100 15.00 2.67 -0.62
N SER A 101 15.41 3.78 -1.23
CA SER A 101 14.75 4.31 -2.43
C SER A 101 14.56 3.24 -3.51
N ALA A 102 15.48 2.27 -3.59
CA ALA A 102 15.42 1.12 -4.48
C ALA A 102 14.31 0.12 -4.13
N VAL A 103 14.02 -0.13 -2.85
CA VAL A 103 12.95 -1.02 -2.38
C VAL A 103 11.59 -0.39 -2.63
N SER A 104 11.43 0.89 -2.30
CA SER A 104 10.24 1.65 -2.66
C SER A 104 10.06 1.69 -4.18
N ALA A 105 11.11 1.99 -4.92
CA ALA A 105 11.06 1.98 -6.38
C ALA A 105 10.68 0.60 -6.92
N ALA A 106 11.21 -0.50 -6.38
CA ALA A 106 10.86 -1.86 -6.81
C ALA A 106 9.38 -2.18 -6.56
N ILE A 107 8.86 -1.90 -5.36
CA ILE A 107 7.46 -2.14 -5.00
C ILE A 107 6.53 -1.30 -5.90
N PHE A 108 6.82 -0.01 -6.06
CA PHE A 108 5.97 0.92 -6.82
C PHE A 108 6.21 0.90 -8.34
N ALA A 109 7.31 0.31 -8.81
CA ALA A 109 7.53 -0.03 -10.23
C ALA A 109 6.89 -1.37 -10.62
N GLY A 110 6.39 -2.16 -9.66
CA GLY A 110 5.79 -3.47 -9.92
C GLY A 110 6.79 -4.62 -10.03
N LEU A 111 7.99 -4.48 -9.47
CA LEU A 111 9.06 -5.48 -9.48
C LEU A 111 8.99 -6.46 -8.29
N GLY A 112 7.87 -6.47 -7.55
CA GLY A 112 7.66 -7.32 -6.37
C GLY A 112 8.32 -6.78 -5.10
N PHE A 113 7.84 -7.24 -3.95
CA PHE A 113 8.51 -6.99 -2.67
C PHE A 113 9.85 -7.74 -2.66
N PRO A 114 10.99 -7.08 -2.38
CA PRO A 114 12.18 -7.84 -2.07
C PRO A 114 11.88 -8.65 -0.81
N ALA A 115 12.01 -9.99 -0.91
CA ALA A 115 11.91 -10.87 0.24
C ALA A 115 12.87 -10.34 1.30
N ALA A 116 12.33 -9.85 2.42
CA ALA A 116 13.13 -9.30 3.51
C ALA A 116 14.10 -10.39 4.00
N GLY A 117 15.35 -10.31 3.55
CA GLY A 117 16.43 -11.15 4.02
C GLY A 117 16.67 -10.84 5.49
N LYS A 118 16.56 -11.88 6.33
CA LYS A 118 17.10 -11.86 7.69
C LYS A 118 18.56 -11.44 7.63
N ALA A 119 18.89 -10.34 8.29
CA ALA A 119 20.23 -10.03 8.77
C ALA A 119 20.18 -10.05 10.30
#